data_AF-A0A1J4ZE29-F1
#
_entry.id   AF-A0A1J4ZE29-F1
#
_cell.length_a   1.000
_cell.length_b   1.000
_cell.length_c   1.000
_cell.angle_alpha   90.00
_cell.angle_beta   90.00
_cell.angle_gamma   90.00
#
_symmetry.space_group_name_H-M   'P 1'
#
loop_
_entity.id
_entity.type
_entity.pdbx_description
1 polymer ?
#
loop_
_entity_poly.entity_id
_entity_poly.type
_entity_poly.pdbx_seq_one_letter_code
_entity_poly.pdbx_strand_id
1 'polypeptide(L)' 'MLKLDKESLSEKIGNFLGYLVAYLIFTIILFFVLSYLNKLPEGWGYIHILAIGLLISLIGSLIRELLK' A
#
# COMPACT_ATOMS: atom_id res chain seq x y z
N MET A 1 -19.58 -22.88 -17.62
CA MET A 1 -18.84 -21.88 -18.41
C MET A 1 -18.72 -20.63 -17.54
N LEU A 2 -17.56 -20.42 -16.90
CA LEU A 2 -17.32 -19.25 -16.07
C LEU A 2 -17.36 -18.01 -16.98
N LYS A 3 -18.41 -17.19 -16.85
CA LYS A 3 -18.41 -15.84 -17.43
C LYS A 3 -17.34 -15.05 -16.66
N LEU A 4 -16.18 -14.88 -17.28
CA LEU A 4 -15.21 -13.86 -16.89
C LEU A 4 -15.90 -12.52 -17.12
N ASP A 5 -16.60 -12.03 -16.08
CA ASP A 5 -17.21 -10.71 -16.12
C ASP A 5 -16.08 -9.70 -16.28
N LYS A 6 -16.17 -8.91 -17.35
CA LYS A 6 -15.11 -7.97 -17.70
C LYS A 6 -15.29 -6.81 -16.74
N GLU A 7 -14.44 -6.70 -15.72
CA GLU A 7 -14.50 -5.57 -14.77
C GLU A 7 -14.66 -4.25 -15.54
N SER A 8 -15.71 -3.51 -15.18
CA SER A 8 -15.98 -2.21 -15.75
C SER A 8 -14.85 -1.24 -15.39
N LEU A 9 -14.64 -0.21 -16.21
CA LEU A 9 -13.64 0.83 -15.90
C LEU A 9 -13.90 1.47 -14.53
N SER A 10 -15.17 1.63 -14.17
CA SER A 10 -15.58 2.16 -12.86
C SER A 10 -15.14 1.26 -11.71
N GLU A 11 -15.28 -0.06 -11.83
CA GLU A 11 -14.82 -1.00 -10.81
C GLU A 11 -13.30 -0.99 -10.66
N LYS A 12 -12.57 -0.92 -11.78
CA LYS A 12 -11.09 -0.82 -11.73
C LYS A 12 -10.61 0.43 -11.02
N ILE A 13 -11.21 1.57 -11.32
CA ILE A 13 -10.90 2.84 -10.67
C ILE A 13 -11.29 2.77 -9.18
N GLY A 14 -12.47 2.23 -8.86
CA GLY A 14 -12.93 2.05 -7.50
C GLY A 14 -11.99 1.17 -6.68
N ASN A 15 -11.56 0.04 -7.24
CA ASN A 15 -10.61 -0.87 -6.61
C ASN A 15 -9.26 -0.20 -6.38
N PHE A 16 -8.75 0.54 -7.37
CA PHE A 16 -7.49 1.28 -7.24
C PHE A 16 -7.56 2.38 -6.17
N LEU A 17 -8.63 3.17 -6.17
CA LEU A 17 -8.85 4.21 -5.15
C LEU A 17 -9.02 3.61 -3.76
N GLY A 18 -9.78 2.52 -3.64
CA GLY A 18 -9.94 1.79 -2.38
C GLY A 18 -8.61 1.30 -1.84
N TYR A 19 -7.76 0.73 -2.71
CA TYR A 19 -6.41 0.33 -2.36
C TYR A 19 -5.56 1.52 -1.88
N LEU A 20 -5.59 2.64 -2.62
CA LEU A 20 -4.82 3.84 -2.27
C LEU A 20 -5.24 4.43 -0.91
N VAL A 21 -6.55 4.51 -0.65
CA VAL A 21 -7.10 5.01 0.62
C VAL A 21 -6.74 4.07 1.77
N ALA A 22 -6.93 2.77 1.60
CA ALA A 22 -6.57 1.78 2.62
C ALA A 22 -5.07 1.83 2.94
N TYR A 23 -4.23 1.98 1.90
CA TYR A 23 -2.79 2.13 2.05
C TYR A 23 -2.41 3.39 2.85
N LEU A 24 -3.02 4.54 2.54
CA LEU A 24 -2.79 5.78 3.29
C LEU A 24 -3.18 5.63 4.77
N ILE A 25 -4.38 5.12 5.04
CA ILE A 25 -4.86 4.87 6.41
C ILE A 25 -3.90 3.94 7.16
N PHE A 26 -3.46 2.85 6.53
CA PHE A 26 -2.49 1.93 7.10
C PHE A 26 -1.17 2.63 7.45
N THR A 27 -0.61 3.43 6.55
CA THR A 27 0.66 4.14 6.82
C THR A 27 0.55 5.21 7.90
N ILE A 28 -0.61 5.87 8.01
CA ILE A 28 -0.88 6.83 9.08
C ILE A 28 -0.90 6.12 10.43
N ILE A 29 -1.67 5.03 10.54
CA ILE A 29 -1.74 4.23 11.78
C ILE A 29 -0.35 3.69 12.13
N LEU A 30 0.37 3.15 11.16
CA LEU A 30 1.71 2.62 11.35
C LEU A 30 2.68 3.69 11.85
N PHE A 31 2.66 4.89 11.26
CA PHE A 31 3.47 6.02 11.71
C PHE A 31 3.17 6.38 13.17
N PHE A 32 1.90 6.49 13.55
CA PHE A 32 1.53 6.76 14.94
C PHE A 32 1.99 5.67 15.90
N VAL A 33 1.82 4.40 15.54
CA VAL A 33 2.29 3.27 16.37
C VAL A 33 3.81 3.30 16.53
N LEU A 34 4.56 3.49 15.45
CA LEU A 34 6.03 3.53 15.51
C LEU A 34 6.53 4.76 16.28
N SER A 35 5.86 5.89 16.13
CA SER A 35 6.16 7.13 16.86
C SER A 35 5.89 6.95 18.35
N TYR A 36 4.72 6.40 18.72
CA TYR A 36 4.35 6.12 20.10
C TYR A 36 5.32 5.15 20.79
N LEU A 37 5.81 4.15 20.07
CA LEU A 37 6.77 3.17 20.59
C LEU A 37 8.22 3.68 20.61
N ASN A 38 8.50 4.92 20.18
CA ASN A 38 9.85 5.44 19.97
C ASN A 38 10.72 4.50 19.12
N LYS A 39 10.10 3.87 18.11
CA LYS A 39 10.77 2.97 17.15
C LYS A 39 11.11 3.67 15.84
N LEU A 40 10.76 4.95 15.71
CA LEU A 40 11.20 5.78 14.60
C LEU A 40 12.61 6.30 14.87
N PRO A 41 13.55 6.20 13.92
CA PRO A 41 14.82 6.88 14.00
C PRO A 41 14.63 8.41 14.12
N GLU A 42 15.60 9.08 14.73
CA GLU A 42 15.58 10.53 14.82
C GLU A 42 15.53 11.17 13.42
N GLY A 43 14.64 12.15 13.24
CA GLY A 43 14.42 12.82 11.96
C GLY A 43 13.46 12.10 10.99
N TRP A 44 12.99 10.89 11.31
CA TRP A 44 12.04 10.18 10.44
C TRP A 44 10.60 10.66 10.64
N GLY A 45 10.13 11.46 9.69
CA GLY A 45 8.71 11.84 9.57
C GLY A 45 7.86 10.84 8.79
N TYR A 46 6.56 11.12 8.71
CA TYR A 46 5.55 10.32 8.00
C TYR A 46 5.95 9.94 6.56
N ILE A 47 6.59 10.86 5.83
CA ILE A 47 7.01 10.66 4.43
C ILE A 47 7.95 9.44 4.29
N HIS A 48 8.81 9.18 5.28
CA HIS A 48 9.72 8.03 5.25
C HIS A 48 8.94 6.71 5.37
N ILE A 49 7.94 6.66 6.25
CA ILE A 49 7.10 5.48 6.44
C ILE A 49 6.24 5.21 5.20
N LEU A 50 5.69 6.28 4.61
CA LEU A 50 4.97 6.21 3.35
C LEU A 50 5.87 5.70 2.20
N ALA A 51 7.11 6.18 2.09
CA ALA A 51 8.05 5.75 1.07
C ALA A 51 8.46 4.27 1.24
N ILE A 52 8.70 3.82 2.47
CA ILE A 52 9.02 2.41 2.76
C ILE A 52 7.85 1.51 2.41
N GLY A 53 6.63 1.88 2.79
CA GLY A 53 5.45 1.08 2.43
C GLY A 53 5.27 0.97 0.90
N LEU A 54 5.57 2.04 0.15
CA LEU A 54 5.49 2.03 -1.32
C LEU A 54 6.55 1.12 -1.90
N LEU A 55 7.78 1.20 -1.37
CA LEU A 55 8.90 0.36 -1.79
C LEU A 55 8.60 -1.13 -1.53
N ILE A 56 8.03 -1.47 -0.37
CA ILE A 56 7.60 -2.84 -0.04
C ILE A 56 6.51 -3.33 -1.01
N SER A 57 5.51 -2.49 -1.29
CA SER A 57 4.42 -2.83 -2.23
C SER A 57 4.93 -3.06 -3.66
N LEU A 58 5.87 -2.22 -4.11
CA LEU A 58 6.56 -2.38 -5.40
C LEU A 58 7.37 -3.67 -5.44
N ILE A 59 8.18 -3.95 -4.43
CA ILE A 59 8.97 -5.19 -4.34
C ILE A 59 8.05 -6.41 -4.38
N GLY A 60 6.97 -6.41 -3.60
CA GLY A 60 6.00 -7.52 -3.59
C GLY A 60 5.37 -7.74 -4.98
N SER A 61 5.11 -6.66 -5.71
CA SER A 61 4.60 -6.72 -7.09
C SER A 61 5.64 -7.29 -8.06
N LEU A 62 6.91 -6.85 -7.97
CA LEU A 62 8.01 -7.36 -8.80
C LEU A 62 8.29 -8.85 -8.54
N ILE A 63 8.30 -9.27 -7.28
CA ILE A 63 8.48 -10.69 -6.92
C ILE A 63 7.35 -11.54 -7.50
N ARG A 64 6.11 -11.03 -7.44
CA ARG A 64 4.95 -11.72 -8.03
C ARG A 64 5.08 -11.87 -9.54
N GLU A 65 5.67 -10.90 -10.24
CA GLU A 65 5.95 -10.99 -11.66
C GLU A 65 7.08 -11.99 -11.97
N LEU A 66 8.13 -12.03 -11.14
CA LEU A 66 9.26 -12.95 -11.31
C LEU A 66 8.91 -14.42 -11.05
N LEU A 67 8.00 -14.68 -10.11
CA LEU A 67 7.56 -16.04 -9.74
C LEU A 67 6.43 -16.59 -10.61
N LYS A 68 5.91 -15.80 -11.55
CA LYS A 68 4.91 -16.20 -12.53
C LYS A 68 5.56 -16.74 -13.80
#